data_AF-A0AAV4YZD2-F1
#
_entry.id   AF-A0AAV4YZD2-F1
#
_cell.length_a   1.000
_cell.length_b   1.000
_cell.length_c   1.000
_cell.angle_alpha   90.00
_cell.angle_beta   90.00
_cell.angle_gamma   90.00
#
_symmetry.space_group_name_H-M   'P 1'
#
loop_
_entity.id
_entity.type
_entity.pdbx_description
1 polymer ?
#
loop_
_entity_poly.entity_id
_entity_poly.type
_entity_poly.pdbx_seq_one_letter_code
_entity_poly.pdbx_strand_id
1 'polypeptide(L)' 'MIRINEIWLSTQPMDMRAGMDMRAGMDTVMAQVVRAFGYIKPHCAYLFCNKRGHRMKVLVHDGLDNISKFILIISGLIQ' A
#
# COMPACT_ATOMS: atom_id res chain seq x y z
N MET A 1 -1.29 9.10 -17.86
CA MET A 1 -2.51 8.61 -17.18
C MET A 1 -2.20 7.24 -16.60
N ILE A 2 -2.24 7.04 -15.28
CA ILE A 2 -1.85 5.77 -14.65
C ILE A 2 -2.98 4.75 -14.87
N ARG A 3 -2.69 3.66 -15.58
CA ARG A 3 -3.65 2.56 -15.80
C ARG A 3 -3.56 1.57 -14.64
N ILE A 4 -4.67 1.40 -13.92
CA ILE A 4 -4.82 0.42 -12.84
C ILE A 4 -5.85 -0.61 -13.29
N ASN A 5 -5.44 -1.87 -13.39
CA ASN A 5 -6.31 -2.98 -13.77
C ASN A 5 -6.78 -3.77 -12.54
N GLU A 6 -6.00 -3.78 -11.46
CA GLU A 6 -6.28 -4.56 -10.25
C GLU A 6 -6.07 -3.71 -9.00
N ILE A 7 -6.93 -3.92 -8.00
CA ILE A 7 -6.78 -3.36 -6.66
C ILE A 7 -6.72 -4.52 -5.66
N TRP A 8 -5.70 -4.53 -4.84
CA TRP A 8 -5.55 -5.48 -3.75
C TRP A 8 -5.55 -4.78 -2.41
N LEU A 9 -6.31 -5.33 -1.45
CA LEU A 9 -6.35 -4.86 -0.07
C LEU A 9 -5.65 -5.87 0.82
N SER A 10 -4.65 -5.42 1.58
CA SER A 10 -3.98 -6.26 2.56
C SER A 10 -4.93 -6.68 3.67
N THR A 11 -4.98 -7.97 3.95
CA THR A 11 -5.72 -8.55 5.08
C THR A 11 -4.99 -8.39 6.40
N GLN A 12 -3.69 -8.09 6.37
CA GLN A 12 -2.88 -7.86 7.56
C GLN A 12 -2.79 -6.37 7.87
N PRO A 13 -3.18 -5.92 9.08
CA PRO A 13 -3.04 -4.54 9.46
C PRO A 13 -1.55 -4.16 9.58
N MET A 14 -1.20 -2.99 9.05
CA MET A 14 0.17 -2.49 9.06
C MET A 14 0.38 -1.47 10.19
N ASP A 15 1.48 -1.58 10.93
CA ASP A 15 1.88 -0.51 11.85
C ASP A 15 2.57 0.63 11.08
N MET A 16 1.78 1.63 10.71
CA MET A 16 2.24 2.79 9.95
C MET A 16 3.05 3.82 10.78
N ARG A 17 3.28 3.59 12.09
CA ARG A 17 4.14 4.48 12.91
C ARG A 17 5.62 4.17 12.74
N ALA A 18 5.98 2.89 12.76
CA ALA A 18 7.38 2.44 12.63
C ALA A 18 7.71 1.95 11.22
N GLY A 19 6.75 1.35 10.52
CA GLY A 19 7.01 0.65 9.26
C GLY A 19 6.85 1.52 8.02
N MET A 20 7.11 2.84 8.02
CA MET A 20 7.04 3.67 6.80
C MET A 20 7.68 5.07 6.81
N ASP A 21 8.64 5.31 7.70
CA ASP A 21 9.69 6.30 7.49
C ASP A 21 10.64 5.85 6.36
N MET A 22 11.42 6.79 5.82
CA MET A 22 11.80 6.93 4.39
C MET A 22 12.27 5.68 3.60
N ARG A 23 12.73 4.59 4.24
CA ARG A 23 13.19 3.38 3.52
C ARG A 23 12.66 2.08 4.12
N ALA A 24 12.87 1.83 5.42
CA ALA A 24 12.58 0.56 6.09
C ALA A 24 11.13 0.08 5.93
N GLY A 25 10.19 1.02 5.82
CA GLY A 25 8.82 0.65 5.60
C GLY A 25 8.42 0.31 4.19
N MET A 26 9.11 0.84 3.18
CA MET A 26 8.86 0.43 1.81
C MET A 26 9.21 -1.04 1.62
N ASP A 27 10.34 -1.47 2.20
CA ASP A 27 10.77 -2.87 2.20
C ASP A 27 9.74 -3.78 2.87
N THR A 28 9.19 -3.34 4.00
CA THR A 28 8.15 -4.09 4.72
C THR A 28 6.87 -4.25 3.89
N VAL A 29 6.44 -3.19 3.21
CA VAL A 29 5.23 -3.22 2.38
C VAL A 29 5.44 -4.06 1.12
N MET A 30 6.58 -3.88 0.45
CA MET A 30 6.93 -4.68 -0.71
C MET A 30 7.09 -6.16 -0.34
N ALA A 31 7.66 -6.47 0.82
CA ALA A 31 7.75 -7.83 1.32
C ALA A 31 6.37 -8.47 1.54
N GLN A 32 5.37 -7.71 1.98
CA GLN A 32 3.99 -8.21 2.09
C GLN A 32 3.37 -8.49 0.72
N VAL A 33 3.57 -7.61 -0.26
CA VAL A 33 3.10 -7.82 -1.64
C VAL A 33 3.76 -9.07 -2.24
N VAL A 34 5.08 -9.19 -2.11
CA VAL A 34 5.84 -10.35 -2.60
C VAL A 34 5.44 -11.63 -1.86
N ARG A 35 5.15 -11.59 -0.56
CA ARG A 35 4.61 -12.76 0.16
C ARG A 35 3.22 -13.16 -0.33
N ALA A 36 2.37 -12.21 -0.71
CA ALA A 36 1.01 -12.48 -1.17
C ALA A 36 0.95 -12.99 -2.61
N PHE A 37 1.81 -12.47 -3.49
CA PHE A 37 1.73 -12.71 -4.94
C PHE A 37 2.97 -13.36 -5.56
N GLY A 38 4.07 -13.48 -4.82
CA GLY A 38 5.38 -13.92 -5.32
C GLY A 38 6.16 -12.82 -6.05
N TYR A 39 5.48 -11.80 -6.58
CA TYR A 39 6.07 -10.69 -7.32
C TYR A 39 5.16 -9.45 -7.25
N ILE A 40 5.68 -8.30 -7.67
CA ILE A 40 4.88 -7.06 -7.77
C ILE A 40 4.24 -7.02 -9.15
N LYS A 41 2.92 -7.17 -9.22
CA LYS A 41 2.17 -7.06 -10.47
C LYS A 41 2.22 -5.62 -11.03
N PRO A 42 2.44 -5.44 -12.34
CA PRO A 42 2.27 -4.16 -13.01
C PRO A 42 0.79 -3.76 -13.07
N HIS A 43 0.51 -2.47 -13.19
CA HIS A 43 -0.85 -1.90 -13.24
C HIS A 43 -1.74 -2.28 -12.04
N CYS A 44 -1.13 -2.46 -10.86
CA CYS A 44 -1.84 -2.86 -9.65
C CYS A 44 -1.70 -1.82 -8.55
N ALA A 45 -2.79 -1.59 -7.83
CA ALA A 45 -2.81 -0.77 -6.63
C ALA A 45 -2.93 -1.64 -5.37
N TYR A 46 -1.97 -1.51 -4.46
CA TYR A 46 -1.92 -2.22 -3.18
C TYR A 46 -2.31 -1.28 -2.05
N LEU A 47 -3.44 -1.56 -1.40
CA LEU A 47 -3.98 -0.84 -0.26
C LEU A 47 -3.56 -1.51 1.05
N PHE A 48 -3.12 -0.70 2.00
CA PHE A 48 -2.78 -1.09 3.35
C PHE A 48 -3.53 -0.21 4.33
N CYS A 49 -4.20 -0.84 5.29
CA CYS A 49 -4.86 -0.13 6.39
C CYS A 49 -4.02 -0.26 7.66
N ASN A 50 -4.01 0.79 8.47
CA ASN A 50 -3.43 0.66 9.80
C ASN A 50 -4.34 -0.18 10.72
N LYS A 51 -3.77 -0.73 11.80
CA LYS A 51 -4.53 -1.53 12.79
C LYS A 51 -5.78 -0.84 13.35
N ARG A 52 -5.78 0.50 13.38
CA ARG A 52 -6.89 1.32 13.89
C ARG A 52 -7.85 1.80 12.78
N GLY A 53 -7.69 1.36 11.53
CA GLY A 53 -8.53 1.73 10.38
C GLY A 53 -8.53 3.21 9.94
N HIS A 54 -7.81 4.12 10.60
CA HIS A 54 -7.91 5.58 10.33
C HIS A 54 -6.93 6.10 9.27
N ARG A 55 -5.96 5.28 8.85
CA ARG A 55 -5.02 5.62 7.77
C ARG A 55 -5.01 4.50 6.77
N MET A 56 -5.19 4.87 5.51
CA MET A 56 -4.97 4.00 4.36
C MET A 56 -3.75 4.47 3.59
N LYS A 57 -3.05 3.51 3.00
CA LYS A 57 -1.88 3.77 2.20
C LYS A 57 -1.95 2.96 0.93
N VAL A 58 -1.63 3.60 -0.18
CA VAL A 58 -1.75 3.02 -1.51
C VAL A 58 -0.38 3.02 -2.15
N LEU A 59 0.08 1.85 -2.60
CA LEU A 59 1.18 1.73 -3.54
C LEU A 59 0.60 1.44 -4.92
N VAL A 60 0.99 2.20 -5.93
CA VAL A 60 0.54 2.00 -7.31
C VAL A 60 1.75 1.69 -8.18
N HIS A 61 1.72 0.53 -8.83
CA HIS A 61 2.71 0.16 -9.83
C HIS A 61 2.16 0.50 -11.21
N ASP A 62 2.78 1.42 -11.94
CA ASP A 62 2.28 1.91 -13.24
C ASP A 62 2.60 0.99 -14.42
N GLY A 63 3.50 0.01 -14.23
CA GLY A 63 3.88 -1.01 -15.22
C GLY A 63 5.19 -0.71 -15.95
N LEU A 64 5.80 0.45 -15.68
CA LEU A 64 7.07 0.91 -16.26
C LEU A 64 8.16 1.00 -15.18
N ASP A 65 8.15 0.05 -14.23
CA ASP A 65 9.01 0.00 -13.03
C ASP A 65 8.84 1.15 -12.02
N ASN A 66 7.84 2.04 -12.18
CA ASN A 66 7.59 3.07 -11.18
C ASN A 66 6.55 2.63 -10.15
N ILE A 67 6.89 2.86 -8.88
CA ILE A 67 5.98 2.68 -7.75
C ILE A 67 5.72 4.02 -7.10
N SER A 68 4.48 4.48 -7.19
CA SER A 68 4.00 5.70 -6.55
C SER A 68 3.35 5.38 -5.20
N LYS A 69 3.59 6.23 -4.19
CA LYS A 69 3.10 6.06 -2.81
C LYS A 69 2.14 7.19 -2.46
N PHE A 70 0.91 6.84 -2.13
CA PHE A 70 -0.12 7.78 -1.68
C PHE A 70 -0.55 7.45 -0.24
N ILE A 71 -0.74 8.47 0.58
CA ILE A 71 -1.27 8.34 1.94
C ILE A 71 -2.62 9.02 1.98
N LEU A 72 -3.64 8.28 2.41
CA LEU A 72 -4.96 8.81 2.68
C LEU A 72 -5.21 8.76 4.19
N ILE A 73 -5.42 9.93 4.79
CA ILE A 73 -5.86 10.03 6.18
C ILE A 73 -7.39 10.07 6.12
N ILE A 74 -8.04 9.06 6.70
CA ILE A 74 -9.51 9.05 6.81
C ILE A 74 -9.85 9.96 7.98
N SER A 75 -10.11 11.23 7.71
CA SER A 75 -10.59 12.17 8.72
C SER A 75 -12.08 11.92 9.01
N GLY A 76 -12.35 11.19 10.09
CA GLY A 76 -13.52 11.37 10.97
C GLY A 76 -14.91 11.59 10.36
N LEU A 77 -15.38 10.73 9.46
CA LEU A 77 -16.81 10.63 9.13
C LEU A 77 -17.40 9.26 9.48
N ILE A 78 -16.90 8.65 10.56
CA ILE A 78 -17.56 7.55 11.28
C ILE A 78 -17.16 7.70 12.77
N GLN A 79 -17.87 8.56 13.48
CA GLN A 79 -18.17 8.43 14.91
C GLN A 79 -19.68 8.58 15.05
#